data_AF-A0A4R2T9R2-F1
#
_entry.id   AF-A0A4R2T9R2-F1
#
_cell.length_a   1.000
_cell.length_b   1.000
_cell.length_c   1.000
_cell.angle_alpha   90.00
_cell.angle_beta   90.00
_cell.angle_gamma   90.00
#
_symmetry.space_group_name_H-M   'P 1'
#
loop_
_entity.id
_entity.type
_entity.pdbx_description
1 polymer ?
#
loop_
_entity_poly.entity_id
_entity_poly.type
_entity_poly.pdbx_seq_one_letter_code
_entity_poly.pdbx_strand_id
1 'polypeptide(L)'
;MKGAKLISHIFSIVALPFNVLVTIPFILLYVEKSDLSFEYITDKYTLIYLGIILCLIGLVLLITTVRLFINIGKGTLAPWDPTKKLVIEGPYKYVRNPMISGVIFILLGESILFRSKYILIWVTVFFIINNIYFITKEEPGLVKRFGKEYELYRENVPRWIPRLKPWKV
;
A
#
# COMPACT_ATOMS: atom_id res chain seq x y z
N MET A 1 -25.28 16.96 -6.79
CA MET A 1 -24.34 16.90 -5.64
C MET A 1 -23.67 15.55 -5.37
N LYS A 2 -24.27 14.38 -5.67
CA LYS A 2 -23.62 13.05 -5.47
C LYS A 2 -22.44 12.78 -6.43
N GLY A 3 -22.52 13.23 -7.68
CA GLY A 3 -21.48 12.99 -8.70
C GLY A 3 -20.15 13.72 -8.46
N ALA A 4 -20.19 14.96 -7.96
CA ALA A 4 -18.98 15.75 -7.69
C ALA A 4 -18.14 15.18 -6.53
N LYS A 5 -18.77 14.60 -5.50
CA LYS A 5 -18.06 13.88 -4.43
C LYS A 5 -17.40 12.60 -4.96
N LEU A 6 -18.11 11.83 -5.80
CA LEU A 6 -17.57 10.59 -6.37
C LEU A 6 -16.32 10.82 -7.25
N ILE A 7 -16.31 11.88 -8.05
CA ILE A 7 -15.16 12.22 -8.91
C ILE A 7 -13.94 12.65 -8.07
N SER A 8 -14.14 13.49 -7.05
CA SER A 8 -13.08 13.88 -6.11
C SER A 8 -12.51 12.69 -5.32
N HIS A 9 -13.36 11.71 -5.01
CA HIS A 9 -12.98 10.47 -4.32
C HIS A 9 -12.12 9.54 -5.18
N ILE A 10 -12.53 9.30 -6.43
CA ILE A 10 -11.74 8.52 -7.39
C ILE A 10 -10.39 9.22 -7.63
N PHE A 11 -10.42 10.54 -7.79
CA PHE A 11 -9.20 11.33 -7.97
C PHE A 11 -8.23 11.15 -6.81
N SER A 12 -8.69 11.17 -5.56
CA SER A 12 -7.80 11.03 -4.40
C SER A 12 -7.27 9.59 -4.24
N ILE A 13 -8.11 8.59 -4.49
CA ILE A 13 -7.74 7.16 -4.48
C ILE A 13 -6.72 6.85 -5.57
N VAL A 14 -6.75 7.56 -6.70
CA VAL A 14 -5.80 7.36 -7.81
C VAL A 14 -4.58 8.26 -7.65
N ALA A 15 -4.75 9.52 -7.26
CA ALA A 15 -3.68 10.51 -7.19
C ALA A 15 -2.67 10.19 -6.09
N LEU A 16 -3.09 9.70 -4.92
CA LEU A 16 -2.16 9.34 -3.85
C LEU A 16 -1.20 8.19 -4.26
N PRO A 17 -1.69 7.01 -4.68
CA PRO A 17 -0.81 5.95 -5.16
C PRO A 17 -0.07 6.36 -6.44
N PHE A 18 -0.67 7.15 -7.34
CA PHE A 18 0.04 7.66 -8.51
C PHE A 18 1.26 8.49 -8.12
N ASN A 19 1.15 9.38 -7.13
CA ASN A 19 2.30 10.15 -6.68
C ASN A 19 3.40 9.28 -6.06
N VAL A 20 3.01 8.31 -5.23
CA VAL A 20 3.94 7.41 -4.55
C VAL A 20 4.63 6.44 -5.49
N LEU A 21 3.89 5.89 -6.46
CA LEU A 21 4.32 4.82 -7.37
C LEU A 21 4.87 5.34 -8.71
N VAL A 22 4.54 6.57 -9.12
CA VAL A 22 4.93 7.08 -10.44
C VAL A 22 5.74 8.36 -10.30
N THR A 23 5.15 9.42 -9.73
CA THR A 23 5.80 10.73 -9.68
C THR A 23 7.12 10.69 -8.92
N ILE A 24 7.13 10.12 -7.70
CA ILE A 24 8.34 10.07 -6.87
C ILE A 24 9.41 9.16 -7.49
N PRO A 25 9.13 7.89 -7.86
CA PRO A 25 10.10 7.05 -8.55
C PRO A 25 10.66 7.69 -9.82
N PHE A 26 9.83 8.36 -10.63
CA PHE A 26 10.28 9.06 -11.82
C PHE A 26 11.31 10.16 -11.50
N ILE A 27 11.04 10.98 -10.48
CA ILE A 27 11.99 12.02 -10.03
C ILE A 27 13.28 11.38 -9.52
N LEU A 28 13.18 10.31 -8.72
CA LEU A 28 14.35 9.62 -8.18
C LEU A 28 15.23 9.03 -9.28
N LEU A 29 14.63 8.42 -10.30
CA LEU A 29 15.36 7.90 -11.47
C LEU A 29 15.99 9.02 -12.30
N TYR A 30 15.31 10.17 -12.43
CA TYR A 30 15.88 11.33 -13.10
C TYR A 30 17.10 11.88 -12.36
N VAL A 31 17.04 11.98 -11.03
CA VAL A 31 18.18 12.38 -10.18
C VAL A 31 19.30 11.34 -10.23
N GLU A 32 18.98 10.05 -10.12
CA GLU A 32 19.98 8.97 -10.16
C GLU A 32 20.72 8.89 -11.50
N LYS A 33 20.05 9.17 -12.62
CA LYS A 33 20.68 9.26 -13.94
C LYS A 33 21.74 10.38 -14.00
N SER A 34 21.60 11.43 -13.21
CA SER A 34 22.62 12.49 -13.10
C SER A 34 23.84 12.09 -12.26
N ASP A 35 23.77 10.95 -11.58
CA ASP A 35 24.73 10.45 -10.57
C ASP A 35 25.52 9.21 -11.03
N LEU A 36 25.55 8.95 -12.35
CA LEU A 36 26.02 7.72 -13.00
C LEU A 36 27.44 7.27 -12.57
N SER A 37 27.48 6.39 -11.57
CA SER A 37 28.69 5.64 -11.18
C SER A 37 28.34 4.33 -10.46
N PHE A 38 27.52 3.46 -11.05
CA PHE A 38 27.40 2.08 -10.55
C PHE A 38 27.09 1.10 -11.69
N GLU A 39 28.12 0.42 -12.17
CA GLU A 39 27.96 -0.85 -12.89
C GLU A 39 27.59 -1.94 -11.88
N TYR A 40 26.40 -2.52 -12.02
CA TYR A 40 26.04 -3.73 -11.28
C TYR A 40 26.07 -4.94 -12.21
N ILE A 41 26.89 -5.92 -11.82
CA ILE A 41 27.09 -7.21 -12.49
C ILE A 41 26.12 -8.21 -11.85
N THR A 42 24.98 -8.49 -12.47
CA THR A 42 24.09 -9.60 -12.05
C THR A 42 23.14 -9.99 -13.18
N ASP A 43 22.81 -11.28 -13.26
CA ASP A 43 22.03 -11.90 -14.34
C ASP A 43 20.70 -11.17 -14.62
N LYS A 44 20.63 -10.59 -15.82
CA LYS A 44 19.66 -9.55 -16.20
C LYS A 44 18.22 -10.06 -16.17
N TYR A 45 18.00 -11.33 -16.51
CA TYR A 45 16.64 -11.86 -16.71
C TYR A 45 15.95 -12.24 -15.40
N THR A 46 16.67 -12.84 -14.45
CA THR A 46 16.11 -13.25 -13.14
C THR A 46 15.56 -12.06 -12.36
N LEU A 47 16.31 -10.94 -12.33
CA LEU A 47 15.87 -9.72 -11.66
C LEU A 47 14.66 -9.08 -12.34
N ILE A 48 14.58 -9.13 -13.67
CA ILE A 48 13.41 -8.65 -14.41
C ILE A 48 12.16 -9.46 -14.04
N TYR A 49 12.24 -10.79 -14.09
CA TYR A 49 11.11 -11.64 -13.72
C TYR A 49 10.68 -11.43 -12.26
N LEU A 50 11.63 -11.35 -11.33
CA LEU A 50 11.35 -11.08 -9.92
C LEU A 50 10.65 -9.73 -9.75
N GLY A 51 11.16 -8.67 -10.37
CA GLY A 51 10.57 -7.33 -10.28
C GLY A 51 9.15 -7.28 -10.84
N ILE A 52 8.90 -7.92 -11.99
CA ILE A 52 7.56 -8.03 -12.58
C ILE A 52 6.61 -8.79 -11.63
N ILE A 53 7.03 -9.92 -11.07
CA ILE A 53 6.21 -10.72 -10.14
C ILE A 53 5.82 -9.89 -8.92
N LEU A 54 6.77 -9.15 -8.33
CA LEU A 54 6.47 -8.28 -7.18
C LEU A 54 5.47 -7.17 -7.54
N CYS A 55 5.65 -6.51 -8.69
CA CYS A 55 4.68 -5.51 -9.18
C CYS A 55 3.29 -6.11 -9.39
N LEU A 56 3.19 -7.31 -9.96
CA LEU A 56 1.91 -7.99 -10.19
C LEU A 56 1.22 -8.36 -8.86
N ILE A 57 1.95 -8.92 -7.90
CA ILE A 57 1.42 -9.22 -6.56
C ILE A 57 0.89 -7.93 -5.92
N GLY A 58 1.68 -6.86 -5.96
CA GLY A 58 1.29 -5.58 -5.38
C GLY A 58 0.07 -4.96 -6.06
N LEU A 59 -0.01 -5.04 -7.39
CA LEU A 59 -1.16 -4.56 -8.16
C LEU A 59 -2.44 -5.34 -7.84
N VAL A 60 -2.35 -6.67 -7.73
CA VAL A 60 -3.49 -7.51 -7.32
C VAL A 60 -3.98 -7.14 -5.93
N LEU A 61 -3.07 -6.93 -4.97
CA LEU A 61 -3.43 -6.47 -3.63
C LEU A 61 -4.09 -5.09 -3.64
N LEU A 62 -3.55 -4.13 -4.39
CA LEU A 62 -4.09 -2.77 -4.49
C LEU A 62 -5.50 -2.80 -5.09
N ILE A 63 -5.70 -3.47 -6.22
CA ILE A 63 -7.01 -3.57 -6.87
C ILE A 63 -8.03 -4.27 -5.94
N THR A 64 -7.63 -5.37 -5.31
CA THR A 64 -8.51 -6.15 -4.42
C THR A 64 -8.94 -5.32 -3.21
N THR A 65 -7.99 -4.64 -2.57
CA THR A 65 -8.27 -3.84 -1.37
C THR A 65 -9.11 -2.61 -1.69
N VAL A 66 -8.85 -1.91 -2.80
CA VAL A 66 -9.70 -0.81 -3.28
C VAL A 66 -11.14 -1.29 -3.53
N ARG A 67 -11.32 -2.44 -4.21
CA ARG A 67 -12.66 -3.02 -4.44
C ARG A 67 -13.39 -3.33 -3.13
N LEU A 68 -12.70 -3.89 -2.14
CA LEU A 68 -13.30 -4.19 -0.84
C LEU A 68 -13.74 -2.93 -0.11
N PHE A 69 -12.95 -1.85 -0.15
CA PHE A 69 -13.34 -0.57 0.45
C PHE A 69 -14.56 0.05 -0.22
N ILE A 70 -14.62 0.03 -1.56
CA ILE A 70 -15.77 0.54 -2.31
C ILE A 70 -17.03 -0.27 -2.00
N ASN A 71 -16.93 -1.60 -2.00
CA ASN A 71 -18.10 -2.49 -1.88
C ASN A 71 -18.60 -2.65 -0.43
N ILE A 72 -17.67 -2.73 0.54
CA ILE A 72 -17.98 -3.07 1.94
C ILE A 72 -17.85 -1.85 2.84
N GLY A 73 -16.74 -1.11 2.72
CA GLY A 73 -16.40 0.01 3.60
C GLY A 73 -17.36 1.20 3.50
N LYS A 74 -18.08 1.32 2.38
CA LYS A 74 -19.05 2.42 2.08
C LYS A 74 -18.48 3.82 2.38
N GLY A 75 -17.19 3.98 2.13
CA GLY A 75 -16.37 5.19 2.31
C GLY A 75 -15.07 5.02 1.52
N THR A 76 -14.11 5.93 1.68
CA THR A 76 -12.84 5.90 0.94
C THR A 76 -11.64 5.73 1.85
N LEU A 77 -10.47 5.59 1.24
CA LEU A 77 -9.16 5.56 1.91
C LEU A 77 -8.77 6.91 2.50
N ALA A 78 -9.47 7.97 2.11
CA ALA A 78 -9.11 9.30 2.52
C ALA A 78 -9.47 9.54 4.00
N PRO A 79 -8.57 10.12 4.80
CA PRO A 79 -8.86 10.51 6.19
C PRO A 79 -10.11 11.39 6.33
N TRP A 80 -10.46 12.14 5.27
CA TRP A 80 -11.60 13.05 5.22
C TRP A 80 -12.93 12.41 4.75
N ASP A 81 -12.93 11.18 4.21
CA ASP A 81 -14.17 10.42 3.95
C ASP A 81 -13.98 8.96 4.37
N PRO A 82 -13.93 8.70 5.68
CA PRO A 82 -13.37 7.48 6.18
C PRO A 82 -14.46 6.39 6.27
N THR A 83 -14.06 5.12 6.27
CA THR A 83 -15.01 3.99 6.18
C THR A 83 -16.06 3.97 7.28
N LYS A 84 -17.28 3.61 6.88
CA LYS A 84 -18.44 3.47 7.77
C LYS A 84 -18.59 2.08 8.35
N LYS A 85 -17.95 1.08 7.72
CA LYS A 85 -17.90 -0.30 8.18
C LYS A 85 -16.47 -0.78 8.25
N LEU A 86 -16.17 -1.58 9.27
CA LEU A 86 -14.89 -2.25 9.38
C LEU A 86 -14.81 -3.34 8.29
N VAL A 87 -13.76 -3.29 7.47
CA VAL A 87 -13.59 -4.23 6.35
C VAL A 87 -12.66 -5.35 6.81
N ILE A 88 -13.24 -6.54 7.02
CA ILE A 88 -12.52 -7.75 7.46
C ILE A 88 -12.77 -8.85 6.43
N GLU A 89 -12.47 -8.58 5.16
CA GLU A 89 -12.71 -9.50 4.06
C GLU A 89 -11.48 -9.66 3.17
N GLY A 90 -11.37 -10.82 2.50
CA GLY A 90 -10.25 -11.13 1.62
C GLY A 90 -8.88 -10.98 2.32
N PRO A 91 -7.93 -10.21 1.76
CA PRO A 91 -6.60 -10.01 2.36
C PRO A 91 -6.62 -9.45 3.80
N TYR A 92 -7.65 -8.71 4.18
CA TYR A 92 -7.80 -8.16 5.54
C TYR A 92 -7.98 -9.24 6.61
N LYS A 93 -8.35 -10.48 6.24
CA LYS A 93 -8.39 -11.61 7.18
C LYS A 93 -6.99 -12.13 7.56
N TYR A 94 -5.95 -11.75 6.81
CA TYR A 94 -4.59 -12.26 7.00
C TYR A 94 -3.65 -11.20 7.58
N VAL A 95 -3.81 -9.94 7.18
CA VAL A 95 -2.99 -8.80 7.59
C VAL A 95 -3.85 -7.55 7.63
N ARG A 96 -3.59 -6.63 8.56
CA ARG A 96 -4.42 -5.42 8.71
C ARG A 96 -4.19 -4.36 7.64
N ASN A 97 -2.97 -4.28 7.08
CA ASN A 97 -2.59 -3.25 6.10
C ASN A 97 -2.19 -3.80 4.72
N PRO A 98 -3.00 -4.68 4.08
CA PRO A 98 -2.64 -5.37 2.83
C PRO A 98 -2.46 -4.42 1.65
N MET A 99 -3.15 -3.28 1.64
CA MET A 99 -3.00 -2.27 0.58
C MET A 99 -1.60 -1.65 0.59
N ILE A 100 -1.10 -1.31 1.78
CA ILE A 100 0.24 -0.73 1.94
C ILE A 100 1.31 -1.76 1.64
N SER A 101 1.10 -3.03 2.03
CA SER A 101 1.94 -4.14 1.56
C SER A 101 1.96 -4.21 0.03
N GLY A 102 0.83 -4.02 -0.63
CA GLY A 102 0.74 -3.96 -2.09
C GLY A 102 1.58 -2.84 -2.70
N VAL A 103 1.49 -1.62 -2.17
CA VAL A 103 2.32 -0.49 -2.59
C VAL A 103 3.81 -0.78 -2.39
N ILE A 104 4.20 -1.36 -1.25
CA ILE A 104 5.59 -1.76 -0.97
C ILE A 104 6.08 -2.79 -1.97
N PHE A 105 5.27 -3.80 -2.33
CA PHE A 105 5.66 -4.78 -3.34
C PHE A 105 5.89 -4.16 -4.71
N ILE A 106 5.06 -3.19 -5.12
CA ILE A 106 5.28 -2.45 -6.38
C ILE A 106 6.59 -1.67 -6.32
N LEU A 107 6.83 -0.90 -5.25
CA LEU A 107 8.07 -0.12 -5.13
C LEU A 107 9.33 -0.99 -5.03
N LEU A 108 9.24 -2.17 -4.41
CA LEU A 108 10.33 -3.16 -4.41
C LEU A 108 10.54 -3.76 -5.80
N GLY A 109 9.47 -4.01 -6.55
CA GLY A 109 9.56 -4.44 -7.95
C GLY A 109 10.23 -3.38 -8.82
N GLU A 110 9.85 -2.11 -8.67
CA GLU A 110 10.46 -0.97 -9.35
C GLU A 110 11.94 -0.80 -9.00
N SER A 111 12.31 -0.88 -7.72
CA SER A 111 13.72 -0.76 -7.32
C SER A 111 14.59 -1.84 -7.94
N ILE A 112 14.06 -3.06 -8.11
CA ILE A 112 14.75 -4.16 -8.79
C ILE A 112 14.80 -3.94 -10.31
N LEU A 113 13.68 -3.59 -10.94
CA LEU A 113 13.58 -3.39 -12.39
C LEU A 113 14.47 -2.26 -12.89
N PHE A 114 14.49 -1.15 -12.16
CA PHE A 114 15.31 0.01 -12.47
C PHE A 114 16.69 -0.04 -11.82
N ARG A 115 16.97 -1.06 -10.99
CA ARG A 115 18.22 -1.22 -10.23
C ARG A 115 18.56 0.03 -9.41
N SER A 116 17.53 0.66 -8.85
CA SER A 116 17.61 1.96 -8.22
C SER A 116 17.75 1.85 -6.70
N LYS A 117 18.88 2.31 -6.17
CA LYS A 117 19.07 2.41 -4.72
C LYS A 117 18.18 3.50 -4.12
N TYR A 118 17.90 4.55 -4.88
CA TYR A 118 17.04 5.65 -4.43
C TYR A 118 15.59 5.21 -4.27
N ILE A 119 15.05 4.40 -5.19
CA ILE A 119 13.73 3.79 -5.02
C ILE A 119 13.73 2.83 -3.81
N LEU A 120 14.81 2.06 -3.59
CA LEU A 120 14.91 1.20 -2.40
C LEU A 120 14.90 1.99 -1.08
N ILE A 121 15.61 3.12 -1.02
CA ILE A 121 15.55 4.05 0.11
C ILE A 121 14.12 4.59 0.26
N TRP A 122 13.47 4.94 -0.84
CA TRP A 122 12.09 5.41 -0.84
C TRP A 122 11.12 4.37 -0.28
N VAL A 123 11.28 3.08 -0.60
CA VAL A 123 10.48 1.99 0.00
C VAL A 123 10.59 2.02 1.52
N THR A 124 11.81 2.16 2.03
CA THR A 124 12.09 2.16 3.47
C THR A 124 11.48 3.38 4.15
N VAL A 125 11.65 4.57 3.57
CA VAL A 125 11.06 5.83 4.06
C VAL A 125 9.54 5.74 4.05
N PHE A 126 8.95 5.27 2.95
CA PHE A 126 7.51 5.09 2.80
C PHE A 126 6.95 4.14 3.86
N PHE A 127 7.61 3.00 4.11
CA PHE A 127 7.20 2.06 5.16
C PHE A 127 7.26 2.69 6.55
N ILE A 128 8.34 3.40 6.88
CA ILE A 128 8.50 4.05 8.19
C ILE A 128 7.41 5.10 8.42
N ILE A 129 7.20 5.99 7.44
CA ILE A 129 6.15 7.04 7.52
C ILE A 129 4.79 6.41 7.76
N ASN A 130 4.42 5.39 6.97
CA ASN A 130 3.15 4.72 7.12
C ASN A 130 3.06 4.01 8.47
N ASN A 131 4.09 3.30 8.91
CA ASN A 131 4.07 2.61 10.20
C ASN A 131 3.88 3.58 11.38
N ILE A 132 4.53 4.73 11.36
CA ILE A 132 4.31 5.79 12.36
C ILE A 132 2.87 6.31 12.27
N TYR A 133 2.38 6.60 11.07
CA TYR A 133 1.00 7.06 10.87
C TYR A 133 -0.04 6.07 11.40
N PHE A 134 0.14 4.77 11.12
CA PHE A 134 -0.78 3.73 11.59
C PHE A 134 -0.84 3.68 13.11
N ILE A 135 0.31 3.69 13.78
CA ILE A 135 0.38 3.61 15.24
C ILE A 135 -0.21 4.87 15.89
N THR A 136 0.12 6.05 15.36
CA THR A 136 -0.17 7.32 16.02
C THR A 136 -1.53 7.91 15.67
N LYS A 137 -2.10 7.59 14.50
CA LYS A 137 -3.32 8.21 13.98
C LYS A 137 -4.37 7.17 13.59
N GLU A 138 -4.02 6.24 12.71
CA GLU A 138 -5.01 5.34 12.12
C GLU A 138 -5.59 4.37 13.15
N GLU A 139 -4.76 3.61 13.87
CA GLU A 139 -5.24 2.62 14.85
C GLU A 139 -6.05 3.25 16.00
N PRO A 140 -5.60 4.36 16.63
CA PRO A 140 -6.43 5.07 17.60
C PRO A 140 -7.75 5.58 16.99
N GLY A 141 -7.72 6.05 15.74
CA GLY A 141 -8.92 6.47 15.02
C GLY A 141 -9.90 5.33 14.77
N LEU A 142 -9.40 4.15 14.42
CA LEU A 142 -10.18 2.93 14.21
C LEU A 142 -10.77 2.40 15.52
N VAL A 143 -10.02 2.42 16.62
CA VAL A 143 -10.54 2.10 17.96
C VAL A 143 -11.66 3.06 18.34
N LYS A 144 -11.47 4.38 18.14
CA LYS A 144 -12.50 5.38 18.44
C LYS A 144 -13.77 5.19 17.61
N ARG A 145 -13.66 4.71 16.37
CA ARG A 145 -14.81 4.55 15.46
C ARG A 145 -15.54 3.22 15.64
N PHE A 146 -14.81 2.12 15.78
CA PHE A 146 -15.36 0.76 15.74
C PHE A 146 -15.31 0.04 17.11
N GLY A 147 -14.64 0.64 18.11
CA GLY A 147 -14.60 0.13 19.47
C GLY A 147 -14.09 -1.32 19.56
N LYS A 148 -14.81 -2.13 20.34
CA LYS A 148 -14.47 -3.53 20.64
C LYS A 148 -14.31 -4.41 19.40
N GLU A 149 -15.07 -4.14 18.34
CA GLU A 149 -14.98 -4.92 17.09
C GLU A 149 -13.58 -4.79 16.47
N TYR A 150 -13.03 -3.58 16.45
CA TYR A 150 -11.68 -3.34 15.96
C TYR A 150 -10.60 -3.83 16.92
N GLU A 151 -10.82 -3.74 18.23
CA GLU A 151 -9.87 -4.28 19.22
C GLU A 151 -9.71 -5.79 19.07
N LEU A 152 -10.82 -6.53 18.96
CA LEU A 152 -10.80 -7.97 18.72
C LEU A 152 -10.07 -8.31 17.40
N TYR A 153 -10.36 -7.57 16.33
CA TYR A 153 -9.65 -7.72 15.06
C TYR A 153 -8.14 -7.45 15.18
N ARG A 154 -7.77 -6.37 15.88
CA ARG A 154 -6.37 -5.96 16.09
C ARG A 154 -5.56 -7.00 16.87
N GLU A 155 -6.17 -7.63 17.86
CA GLU A 155 -5.54 -8.68 18.67
C GLU A 155 -5.31 -9.96 17.86
N ASN A 156 -6.19 -10.26 16.90
CA ASN A 156 -6.16 -11.50 16.15
C ASN A 156 -5.43 -11.39 14.81
N VAL A 157 -5.34 -10.21 14.21
CA VAL A 157 -4.74 -10.01 12.89
C VAL A 157 -3.51 -9.11 13.01
N PRO A 158 -2.32 -9.57 12.59
CA PRO A 158 -1.09 -8.79 12.65
C PRO A 158 -1.11 -7.61 11.67
N ARG A 159 -0.31 -6.58 11.98
CA ARG A 159 -0.25 -5.35 11.19
C ARG A 159 0.40 -5.54 9.82
N TRP A 160 1.52 -6.27 9.77
CA TRP A 160 2.41 -6.33 8.59
C TRP A 160 2.69 -7.74 8.08
N ILE A 161 2.97 -8.70 8.97
CA ILE A 161 3.31 -10.06 8.58
C ILE A 161 2.01 -10.85 8.44
N PRO A 162 1.64 -11.35 7.24
CA PRO A 162 0.36 -12.03 7.06
C PRO A 162 0.30 -13.35 7.82
N ARG A 163 -0.89 -13.66 8.35
CA ARG A 163 -1.22 -15.00 8.87
C ARG A 163 -1.14 -16.03 7.75
N LEU A 164 -0.89 -17.29 8.10
CA LEU A 164 -1.00 -18.42 7.16
C LEU A 164 -2.47 -18.86 6.94
N LYS A 165 -3.33 -18.64 7.94
CA LYS A 165 -4.76 -18.98 7.91
C LYS A 165 -5.60 -17.73 8.14
N PRO A 166 -6.72 -17.56 7.40
CA PRO A 166 -7.57 -16.39 7.55
C PRO A 166 -8.17 -16.36 8.95
N TRP A 167 -8.26 -15.17 9.54
CA TRP A 167 -9.08 -14.97 10.71
C TRP A 167 -10.56 -15.19 10.36
N LYS A 168 -11.25 -15.90 11.25
CA LYS A 168 -12.69 -16.14 11.17
C LYS A 168 -13.31 -15.39 12.35
N VAL A 169 -14.26 -14.52 12.02
CA VAL A 169 -15.12 -13.81 12.99
C VAL A 169 -16.25 -14.74 13.41
#